data_AF-A0A453BTK7-F1
#
_entry.id   AF-A0A453BTK7-F1
#
_cell.length_a   1.000
_cell.length_b   1.000
_cell.length_c   1.000
_cell.angle_alpha   90.00
_cell.angle_beta   90.00
_cell.angle_gamma   90.00
#
_symmetry.space_group_name_H-M   'P 1'
#
loop_
_entity.id
_entity.type
_entity.pdbx_description
1 polymer ?
#
loop_
_entity_poly.entity_id
_entity_poly.type
_entity_poly.pdbx_seq_one_letter_code
_entity_poly.pdbx_strand_id
1 'polypeptide(L)'
;MVQLAEGASQDVESFGDHVKGAFGATWKGELCEGKLVEGSIDAGSPALLVISLGALRSLELLRGLKMFTRGCRSVKLFAKHMKVEEQVTLLKDRVNIACGTPSRIKKLIDMEALSLSRLKLVVLDMQRDPKSFNLFTLPQVSNEFWDLYKGYLDEKVRGGDTRICFYGAISEKDASKVLTPAE
;
A
#
# COMPACT_ATOMS: atom_id res chain seq x y z
N MET A 1 12.95 -8.61 -3.15
CA MET A 1 11.59 -9.04 -2.76
C MET A 1 11.65 -9.43 -1.29
N VAL A 2 10.89 -8.78 -0.40
CA VAL A 2 10.85 -9.18 1.01
C VAL A 2 9.58 -9.99 1.22
N GLN A 3 9.71 -11.28 1.51
CA GLN A 3 8.59 -12.10 1.97
C GLN A 3 8.28 -11.71 3.41
N LEU A 4 7.05 -11.23 3.64
CA LEU A 4 6.51 -11.13 4.99
C LEU A 4 6.11 -12.53 5.45
N ALA A 5 7.01 -13.15 6.23
CA ALA A 5 6.85 -14.39 6.97
C ALA A 5 6.22 -15.57 6.18
N GLU A 6 7.05 -16.50 5.71
CA GLU A 6 6.57 -17.82 5.28
C GLU A 6 5.92 -18.54 6.48
N GLY A 7 4.70 -19.06 6.27
CA GLY A 7 4.04 -19.99 7.22
C GLY A 7 3.08 -19.39 8.25
N ALA A 8 2.98 -18.06 8.37
CA ALA A 8 1.95 -17.41 9.21
C ALA A 8 0.68 -17.13 8.38
N SER A 9 -0.51 -17.20 8.99
CA SER A 9 -1.76 -16.81 8.30
C SER A 9 -1.63 -15.36 7.83
N GLN A 10 -1.60 -15.10 6.53
CA GLN A 10 -1.60 -13.74 5.97
C GLN A 10 -3.03 -13.19 5.94
N ASP A 11 -3.60 -13.03 7.14
CA ASP A 11 -4.93 -12.48 7.36
C ASP A 11 -4.85 -11.04 7.89
N VAL A 12 -6.01 -10.43 8.14
CA VAL A 12 -6.09 -9.03 8.59
C VAL A 12 -5.57 -8.86 10.02
N GLU A 13 -5.62 -9.90 10.85
CA GLU A 13 -5.25 -9.83 12.26
C GLU A 13 -3.72 -9.81 12.42
N SER A 14 -3.01 -10.62 11.64
CA SER A 14 -1.54 -10.67 11.65
C SER A 14 -0.87 -9.56 10.83
N PHE A 15 -1.65 -8.83 10.01
CA PHE A 15 -1.12 -7.83 9.09
C PHE A 15 -0.28 -6.74 9.77
N GLY A 16 -0.70 -6.28 10.94
CA GLY A 16 0.06 -5.32 11.74
C GLY A 16 1.44 -5.85 12.11
N ASP A 17 1.52 -7.07 12.63
CA ASP A 17 2.79 -7.68 13.05
C ASP A 17 3.72 -7.95 11.87
N HIS A 18 3.18 -8.36 10.73
CA HIS A 18 3.97 -8.53 9.50
C HIS A 18 4.56 -7.18 9.04
N VAL A 19 3.75 -6.13 8.96
CA VAL A 19 4.23 -4.77 8.61
C VAL A 19 5.29 -4.31 9.60
N LYS A 20 5.06 -4.49 10.91
CA LYS A 20 6.05 -4.16 11.95
C LYS A 20 7.38 -4.88 11.71
N GLY A 21 7.33 -6.17 11.39
CA GLY A 21 8.50 -6.97 11.02
C GLY A 21 9.26 -6.41 9.82
N ALA A 22 8.56 -6.03 8.75
CA ALA A 22 9.20 -5.44 7.56
C ALA A 22 9.92 -4.12 7.85
N PHE A 23 9.42 -3.30 8.78
CA PHE A 23 10.07 -2.05 9.17
C PHE A 23 11.17 -2.23 10.23
N GLY A 24 11.27 -3.39 10.86
CA GLY A 24 12.33 -3.68 11.84
C GLY A 24 12.36 -2.66 12.97
N ALA A 25 13.55 -2.28 13.45
CA ALA A 25 13.69 -1.38 14.60
C ALA A 25 13.10 0.03 14.40
N THR A 26 12.93 0.49 13.15
CA THR A 26 12.48 1.86 12.84
C THR A 26 10.95 2.00 12.76
N TRP A 27 10.18 0.92 12.93
CA TRP A 27 8.73 0.90 12.72
C TRP A 27 7.97 2.01 13.46
N LYS A 28 8.36 2.37 14.69
CA LYS A 28 7.69 3.42 15.47
C LYS A 28 7.84 4.80 14.80
N GLY A 29 9.06 5.15 14.38
CA GLY A 29 9.37 6.43 13.76
C GLY A 29 8.67 6.61 12.42
N GLU A 30 8.63 5.55 11.63
CA GLU A 30 8.05 5.56 10.28
C GLU A 30 6.52 5.51 10.30
N LEU A 31 5.93 4.68 11.18
CA LEU A 31 4.51 4.34 11.11
C LEU A 31 3.64 5.09 12.14
N CYS A 32 4.18 5.46 13.31
CA CYS A 32 3.36 5.97 14.42
C CYS A 32 3.49 7.48 14.67
N GLU A 33 4.63 8.09 14.34
CA GLU A 33 4.92 9.50 14.65
C GLU A 33 3.96 10.45 13.93
N GLY A 34 3.39 11.42 14.65
CA GLY A 34 2.29 12.26 14.17
C GLY A 34 2.67 13.66 13.71
N LYS A 35 3.85 14.16 14.09
CA LYS A 35 4.25 15.55 13.84
C LYS A 35 4.97 15.67 12.49
N LEU A 36 4.61 16.68 11.70
CA LEU A 36 5.48 17.11 10.60
C LEU A 36 6.82 17.55 11.18
N VAL A 37 7.89 17.22 10.48
CA VAL A 37 9.22 17.70 10.81
C VAL A 37 9.69 18.48 9.60
N GLU A 38 9.57 19.80 9.69
CA GLU A 38 9.84 20.73 8.60
C GLU A 38 11.24 20.50 8.05
N GLY A 39 11.36 20.37 6.72
CA GLY A 39 12.62 20.07 6.03
C GLY A 39 13.07 18.60 6.07
N SER A 40 12.31 17.67 6.68
CA SER A 40 12.66 16.24 6.67
C SER A 40 11.50 15.29 6.36
N ILE A 41 10.25 15.64 6.69
CA ILE A 41 9.06 14.84 6.38
C ILE A 41 8.01 15.73 5.72
N ASP A 42 7.86 15.53 4.42
CA ASP A 42 6.85 16.22 3.62
C ASP A 42 5.43 15.78 3.99
N ALA A 43 4.47 16.69 3.81
CA ALA A 43 3.06 16.36 3.83
C ALA A 43 2.71 15.32 2.75
N GLY A 44 1.70 14.49 3.00
CA GLY A 44 1.21 13.55 1.99
C GLY A 44 2.22 12.51 1.52
N SER A 45 3.28 12.24 2.29
CA SER A 45 4.36 11.31 1.93
C SER A 45 4.35 10.04 2.83
N PRO A 46 3.56 9.00 2.51
CA PRO A 46 3.50 7.77 3.29
C PRO A 46 4.81 6.98 3.26
N ALA A 47 5.14 6.34 4.39
CA ALA A 47 6.19 5.32 4.45
C ALA A 47 5.66 3.94 4.01
N LEU A 48 4.36 3.70 4.23
CA LEU A 48 3.64 2.48 3.84
C LEU A 48 2.47 2.81 2.91
N LEU A 49 2.47 2.22 1.72
CA LEU A 49 1.35 2.24 0.78
C LEU A 49 0.79 0.83 0.60
N VAL A 50 -0.50 0.66 0.84
CA VAL A 50 -1.22 -0.61 0.64
C VAL A 50 -2.17 -0.48 -0.54
N ILE A 51 -1.96 -1.30 -1.57
CA ILE A 51 -2.75 -1.30 -2.81
C ILE A 51 -3.64 -2.55 -2.80
N SER A 52 -4.95 -2.34 -2.90
CA SER A 52 -5.91 -3.44 -2.91
C SER A 52 -6.90 -3.33 -4.07
N LEU A 53 -7.61 -4.43 -4.31
CA LEU A 53 -8.60 -4.56 -5.38
C LEU A 53 -9.77 -3.58 -5.26
N GLY A 54 -10.10 -3.11 -4.04
CA GLY A 54 -11.29 -2.29 -3.83
C GLY A 54 -11.42 -1.69 -2.44
N ALA A 55 -12.36 -0.75 -2.30
CA ALA A 55 -12.56 0.03 -1.07
C ALA A 55 -12.84 -0.81 0.19
N LEU A 56 -13.65 -1.87 0.07
CA LEU A 56 -13.99 -2.73 1.21
C LEU A 56 -12.74 -3.43 1.75
N ARG A 57 -11.92 -3.98 0.86
CA ARG A 57 -10.70 -4.68 1.20
C ARG A 57 -9.64 -3.75 1.75
N SER A 58 -9.48 -2.55 1.18
CA SER A 58 -8.66 -1.50 1.77
C SER A 58 -9.06 -1.16 3.21
N LEU A 59 -10.37 -1.10 3.51
CA LEU A 59 -10.84 -0.84 4.88
C LEU A 59 -10.50 -1.98 5.85
N GLU A 60 -10.58 -3.23 5.41
CA GLU A 60 -10.18 -4.39 6.20
C GLU A 60 -8.69 -4.32 6.55
N LEU A 61 -7.82 -4.13 5.56
CA LEU A 61 -6.37 -4.02 5.77
C LEU A 61 -6.03 -2.85 6.72
N LEU A 62 -6.71 -1.71 6.59
CA LEU A 62 -6.53 -0.59 7.52
C LEU A 62 -6.93 -0.93 8.97
N ARG A 63 -7.89 -1.84 9.19
CA ARG A 63 -8.23 -2.29 10.56
C ARG A 63 -7.08 -3.07 11.18
N GLY A 64 -6.38 -3.90 10.40
CA GLY A 64 -5.17 -4.61 10.83
C GLY A 64 -4.01 -3.67 11.19
N LEU A 65 -4.01 -2.44 10.68
CA LEU A 65 -2.99 -1.42 10.94
C LEU A 65 -3.32 -0.46 12.07
N LYS A 66 -4.46 -0.65 12.77
CA LYS A 66 -4.97 0.28 13.80
C LYS A 66 -3.96 0.55 14.94
N MET A 67 -3.05 -0.39 15.21
CA MET A 67 -2.01 -0.21 16.23
C MET A 67 -1.04 0.94 15.91
N PHE A 68 -0.82 1.24 14.63
CA PHE A 68 0.09 2.30 14.18
C PHE A 68 -0.59 3.67 14.13
N THR A 69 -1.90 3.71 13.94
CA THR A 69 -2.61 4.93 13.55
C THR A 69 -3.10 5.77 14.73
N ARG A 70 -2.56 5.56 15.94
CA ARG A 70 -2.96 6.32 17.14
C ARG A 70 -2.44 7.76 17.12
N GLY A 71 -1.21 7.96 16.64
CA GLY A 71 -0.56 9.27 16.55
C GLY A 71 -0.72 9.96 15.19
N CYS A 72 -0.92 9.18 14.12
CA CYS A 72 -1.11 9.67 12.76
C CYS A 72 -2.21 8.85 12.10
N ARG A 73 -3.30 9.48 11.65
CA ARG A 73 -4.40 8.75 11.01
C ARG A 73 -3.96 8.23 9.65
N SER A 74 -4.33 6.99 9.32
CA SER A 74 -4.15 6.45 7.98
C SER A 74 -5.08 7.14 6.98
N VAL A 75 -4.61 7.35 5.75
CA VAL A 75 -5.43 7.94 4.68
C VAL A 75 -6.02 6.86 3.77
N LYS A 76 -7.30 7.02 3.43
CA LYS A 76 -8.04 6.15 2.52
C LYS A 76 -7.96 6.75 1.12
N LEU A 77 -7.38 6.03 0.17
CA LEU A 77 -7.17 6.47 -1.21
C LEU A 77 -8.08 5.67 -2.16
N PHE A 78 -9.39 5.78 -1.99
CA PHE A 78 -10.40 5.20 -2.90
C PHE A 78 -11.61 6.13 -3.04
N ALA A 79 -12.42 5.93 -4.08
CA ALA A 79 -13.50 6.85 -4.43
C ALA A 79 -14.76 6.72 -3.55
N LYS A 80 -15.02 5.53 -3.02
CA LYS A 80 -16.25 5.21 -2.31
C LYS A 80 -16.41 6.12 -1.08
N HIS A 81 -17.45 6.96 -1.09
CA HIS A 81 -17.80 7.91 -0.03
C HIS A 81 -16.76 9.00 0.27
N MET A 82 -15.83 9.29 -0.65
CA MET A 82 -14.83 10.36 -0.45
C MET A 82 -14.41 11.00 -1.78
N LYS A 83 -14.63 12.31 -1.88
CA LYS A 83 -14.21 13.09 -3.05
C LYS A 83 -12.69 13.22 -3.11
N VAL A 84 -12.14 13.45 -4.29
CA VAL A 84 -10.68 13.55 -4.45
C VAL A 84 -10.14 14.79 -3.74
N GLU A 85 -10.90 15.89 -3.73
CA GLU A 85 -10.55 17.16 -3.09
C GLU A 85 -10.48 17.04 -1.55
N GLU A 86 -11.33 16.18 -0.98
CA GLU A 86 -11.29 15.87 0.46
C GLU A 86 -10.00 15.09 0.80
N GLN A 87 -9.57 14.18 -0.07
CA GLN A 87 -8.30 13.45 0.10
C GLN A 87 -7.11 14.38 -0.06
N VAL A 88 -7.12 15.29 -1.04
CA VAL A 88 -6.09 16.32 -1.18
C VAL A 88 -5.95 17.13 0.11
N THR A 89 -7.07 17.50 0.74
CA THR A 89 -7.05 18.20 2.04
C THR A 89 -6.41 17.35 3.13
N LEU A 90 -6.73 16.05 3.22
CA LEU A 90 -6.11 15.14 4.20
C LEU A 90 -4.62 14.92 3.97
N LEU A 91 -4.16 15.01 2.71
CA LEU A 91 -2.76 14.84 2.34
C LEU A 91 -1.91 16.10 2.60
N LYS A 92 -2.51 17.21 3.05
CA LYS A 92 -1.74 18.37 3.54
C LYS A 92 -1.10 18.16 4.91
N ASP A 93 -1.52 17.11 5.62
CA ASP A 93 -0.96 16.70 6.91
C ASP A 93 0.13 15.62 6.74
N ARG A 94 0.80 15.27 7.84
CA ARG A 94 1.67 14.09 7.89
C ARG A 94 0.85 12.83 7.66
N VAL A 95 1.29 12.01 6.72
CA VAL A 95 0.68 10.71 6.43
C VAL A 95 1.75 9.65 6.50
N ASN A 96 1.64 8.69 7.42
CA ASN A 96 2.56 7.56 7.51
C ASN A 96 2.08 6.34 6.71
N ILE A 97 0.77 6.11 6.72
CA ILE A 97 0.12 4.94 6.14
C ILE A 97 -1.00 5.42 5.22
N ALA A 98 -0.98 4.93 3.99
CA ALA A 98 -2.08 5.12 3.06
C ALA A 98 -2.52 3.77 2.46
N CYS A 99 -3.82 3.60 2.27
CA CYS A 99 -4.37 2.39 1.65
C CYS A 99 -5.47 2.73 0.66
N GLY A 100 -5.44 2.13 -0.53
CA GLY A 100 -6.36 2.50 -1.60
C GLY A 100 -6.41 1.58 -2.80
N THR A 101 -7.08 2.07 -3.84
CA THR A 101 -7.16 1.44 -5.15
C THR A 101 -6.19 2.10 -6.13
N PRO A 102 -5.68 1.38 -7.15
CA PRO A 102 -4.70 1.93 -8.09
C PRO A 102 -5.12 3.25 -8.74
N SER A 103 -6.33 3.30 -9.30
CA SER A 103 -6.85 4.51 -9.96
C SER A 103 -6.82 5.76 -9.07
N ARG A 104 -7.21 5.64 -7.79
CA ARG A 104 -7.23 6.81 -6.90
C ARG A 104 -5.84 7.20 -6.40
N ILE A 105 -4.98 6.21 -6.13
CA ILE A 105 -3.58 6.46 -5.77
C ILE A 105 -2.90 7.24 -6.91
N LYS A 106 -2.99 6.72 -8.14
CA LYS A 106 -2.41 7.38 -9.32
C LYS A 106 -2.94 8.80 -9.46
N LYS A 107 -4.26 8.99 -9.38
CA LYS A 107 -4.86 10.33 -9.52
C LYS A 107 -4.35 11.33 -8.48
N LEU A 108 -4.10 10.89 -7.24
CA LEU A 108 -3.57 11.78 -6.19
C LEU A 108 -2.09 12.09 -6.38
N ILE A 109 -1.32 11.19 -7.00
CA ILE A 109 0.07 11.47 -7.42
C ILE A 109 0.08 12.44 -8.60
N ASP A 110 -0.78 12.22 -9.62
CA ASP A 110 -0.92 13.10 -10.79
C ASP A 110 -1.30 14.54 -10.38
N MET A 111 -2.03 14.69 -9.27
CA MET A 111 -2.42 15.98 -8.69
C MET A 111 -1.37 16.57 -7.74
N GLU A 112 -0.19 15.94 -7.63
CA GLU A 112 0.90 16.31 -6.72
C GLU A 112 0.52 16.34 -5.23
N ALA A 113 -0.62 15.74 -4.88
CA ALA A 113 -1.11 15.70 -3.51
C ALA A 113 -0.50 14.54 -2.72
N LEU A 114 -0.20 13.42 -3.38
CA LEU A 114 0.45 12.25 -2.78
C LEU A 114 1.91 12.19 -3.26
N SER A 115 2.85 12.44 -2.35
CA SER A 115 4.27 12.28 -2.61
C SER A 115 4.71 10.84 -2.30
N LEU A 116 5.66 10.32 -3.07
CA LEU A 116 6.29 9.02 -2.84
C LEU A 116 7.73 9.18 -2.31
N SER A 117 8.11 10.37 -1.82
CA SER A 117 9.47 10.68 -1.37
C SER A 117 9.95 9.79 -0.21
N ARG A 118 9.04 9.44 0.72
CA ARG A 118 9.33 8.63 1.90
C ARG A 118 8.92 7.16 1.78
N LEU A 119 8.43 6.74 0.61
CA LEU A 119 7.85 5.41 0.45
C LEU A 119 8.90 4.31 0.64
N LYS A 120 8.75 3.48 1.68
CA LYS A 120 9.66 2.37 2.01
C LYS A 120 9.09 1.00 1.69
N LEU A 121 7.77 0.85 1.80
CA LEU A 121 7.07 -0.41 1.58
C LEU A 121 5.77 -0.20 0.79
N VAL A 122 5.65 -0.94 -0.30
CA VAL A 122 4.39 -1.14 -1.02
C VAL A 122 3.88 -2.56 -0.73
N VAL A 123 2.68 -2.65 -0.21
CA VAL A 123 1.97 -3.91 -0.01
C VAL A 123 0.95 -4.08 -1.12
N LEU A 124 1.06 -5.17 -1.87
CA LEU A 124 0.13 -5.57 -2.92
C LEU A 124 -0.77 -6.67 -2.37
N ASP A 125 -2.05 -6.36 -2.18
CA ASP A 125 -3.04 -7.32 -1.69
C ASP A 125 -3.42 -8.30 -2.80
N MET A 126 -3.04 -9.56 -2.60
CA MET A 126 -3.26 -10.67 -3.51
C MET A 126 -4.51 -11.48 -3.16
N GLN A 127 -5.26 -11.05 -2.14
CA GLN A 127 -6.51 -11.67 -1.77
C GLN A 127 -7.49 -11.69 -2.94
N ARG A 128 -8.06 -12.86 -3.20
CA ARG A 128 -9.11 -13.05 -4.20
C ARG A 128 -10.46 -12.58 -3.69
N ASP A 129 -11.22 -11.94 -4.57
CA ASP A 129 -12.64 -11.66 -4.38
C ASP A 129 -13.49 -12.95 -4.54
N PRO A 130 -14.81 -12.90 -4.29
CA PRO A 130 -15.70 -14.07 -4.46
C PRO A 130 -15.75 -14.62 -5.90
N LYS A 131 -15.30 -13.86 -6.90
CA LYS A 131 -15.19 -14.27 -8.31
C LYS A 131 -13.78 -14.75 -8.66
N SER A 132 -12.94 -14.98 -7.66
CA SER A 132 -11.55 -15.44 -7.80
C SER A 132 -10.59 -14.46 -8.48
N PHE A 133 -10.96 -13.18 -8.59
CA PHE A 133 -10.05 -12.14 -9.08
C PHE A 133 -9.25 -11.49 -7.94
N ASN A 134 -7.98 -11.19 -8.18
CA ASN A 134 -7.13 -10.36 -7.33
C ASN A 134 -6.69 -9.08 -8.07
N LEU A 135 -5.79 -8.31 -7.45
CA LEU A 135 -5.25 -7.05 -7.97
C LEU A 135 -4.72 -7.14 -9.41
N PHE A 136 -4.17 -8.28 -9.82
CA PHE A 136 -3.56 -8.46 -11.15
C PHE A 136 -4.47 -9.13 -12.17
N THR A 137 -5.56 -9.76 -11.73
CA THR A 137 -6.42 -10.54 -12.64
C THR A 137 -7.74 -9.87 -12.95
N LEU A 138 -8.23 -8.93 -12.13
CA LEU A 138 -9.44 -8.17 -12.46
C LEU A 138 -9.08 -7.17 -13.58
N PRO A 139 -9.59 -7.30 -14.82
CA PRO A 139 -9.00 -6.61 -15.98
C PRO A 139 -8.87 -5.09 -15.83
N GLN A 140 -9.92 -4.42 -15.37
CA GLN A 140 -9.90 -2.97 -15.17
C GLN A 140 -8.85 -2.56 -14.12
N VAL A 141 -8.88 -3.21 -12.95
CA VAL A 141 -7.99 -2.84 -11.84
C VAL A 141 -6.54 -3.22 -12.13
N SER A 142 -6.32 -4.31 -12.85
CA SER A 142 -4.99 -4.75 -13.29
C SER A 142 -4.35 -3.71 -14.21
N ASN A 143 -5.09 -3.21 -15.21
CA ASN A 143 -4.60 -2.14 -16.07
C ASN A 143 -4.24 -0.88 -15.26
N GLU A 144 -5.16 -0.44 -14.38
CA GLU A 144 -4.91 0.71 -13.49
C GLU A 144 -3.70 0.49 -12.56
N PHE A 145 -3.48 -0.74 -12.09
CA PHE A 145 -2.31 -1.10 -11.29
C PHE A 145 -1.02 -1.00 -12.10
N TRP A 146 -0.99 -1.57 -13.31
CA TRP A 146 0.21 -1.54 -14.14
C TRP A 146 0.55 -0.13 -14.60
N ASP A 147 -0.45 0.71 -14.85
CA ASP A 147 -0.26 2.14 -15.15
C ASP A 147 0.35 2.89 -13.96
N LEU A 148 -0.16 2.67 -12.74
CA LEU A 148 0.42 3.21 -11.51
C LEU A 148 1.86 2.70 -11.29
N TYR A 149 2.07 1.39 -11.46
CA TYR A 149 3.35 0.75 -11.19
C TYR A 149 4.43 1.28 -12.13
N LYS A 150 4.19 1.22 -13.44
CA LYS A 150 5.15 1.67 -14.46
C LYS A 150 5.37 3.18 -14.42
N GLY A 151 4.33 3.95 -14.08
CA GLY A 151 4.43 5.41 -14.02
C GLY A 151 5.19 5.94 -12.81
N TYR A 152 5.12 5.26 -11.65
CA TYR A 152 5.57 5.86 -10.38
C TYR A 152 6.34 4.94 -9.43
N LEU A 153 6.14 3.61 -9.51
CA LEU A 153 6.72 2.67 -8.54
C LEU A 153 7.94 1.93 -9.08
N ASP A 154 8.02 1.65 -10.39
CA ASP A 154 9.09 0.82 -10.96
C ASP A 154 10.48 1.39 -10.69
N GLU A 155 10.69 2.69 -10.95
CA GLU A 155 11.98 3.35 -10.69
C GLU A 155 12.37 3.32 -9.21
N LYS A 156 11.41 3.55 -8.31
CA LYS A 156 11.65 3.53 -6.85
C LYS A 156 12.00 2.14 -6.33
N VAL A 157 11.36 1.12 -6.90
CA VAL A 157 11.62 -0.28 -6.56
C VAL A 157 13.00 -0.70 -7.10
N ARG A 158 13.32 -0.33 -8.34
CA ARG A 158 14.64 -0.59 -8.95
C ARG A 158 15.76 0.17 -8.25
N GLY A 159 15.49 1.39 -7.77
CA GLY A 159 16.42 2.20 -7.00
C GLY A 159 16.73 1.64 -5.60
N GLY A 160 15.91 0.70 -5.09
CA GLY A 160 16.13 0.04 -3.81
C GLY A 160 15.53 0.76 -2.59
N ASP A 161 15.08 2.01 -2.76
CA ASP A 161 14.45 2.80 -1.70
C ASP A 161 13.10 2.24 -1.25
N THR A 162 12.38 1.60 -2.18
CA THR A 162 11.06 1.03 -1.95
C THR A 162 11.06 -0.48 -2.14
N ARG A 163 10.52 -1.21 -1.16
CA ARG A 163 10.34 -2.67 -1.24
C ARG A 163 8.89 -3.01 -1.58
N ILE A 164 8.70 -4.10 -2.30
CA ILE A 164 7.37 -4.70 -2.57
C ILE A 164 7.18 -5.92 -1.67
N CYS A 165 5.99 -6.02 -1.09
CA CYS A 165 5.47 -7.21 -0.45
C CYS A 165 4.14 -7.63 -1.07
N PHE A 166 3.97 -8.92 -1.32
CA PHE A 166 2.69 -9.53 -1.66
C PHE A 166 2.02 -10.02 -0.38
N TYR A 167 0.71 -9.77 -0.22
CA TYR A 167 0.01 -10.09 1.02
C TYR A 167 -1.36 -10.73 0.75
N GLY A 168 -1.68 -11.81 1.44
CA GLY A 168 -2.92 -12.56 1.29
C GLY A 168 -2.67 -13.99 0.80
N ALA A 169 -3.71 -14.82 0.75
CA ALA A 169 -3.58 -16.22 0.38
C ALA A 169 -3.11 -16.40 -1.07
N ILE A 170 -1.80 -16.53 -1.27
CA ILE A 170 -1.22 -17.01 -2.51
C ILE A 170 -1.36 -18.53 -2.46
N SER A 171 -2.18 -19.12 -3.33
CA SER A 171 -2.11 -20.57 -3.53
C SER A 171 -0.73 -20.90 -4.09
N GLU A 172 -0.11 -22.03 -3.72
CA GLU A 172 1.14 -22.51 -4.34
C GLU A 172 1.07 -22.54 -5.88
N LYS A 173 -0.14 -22.69 -6.45
CA LYS A 173 -0.41 -22.62 -7.90
C LYS A 173 -0.28 -21.23 -8.52
N ASP A 174 -0.38 -20.17 -7.70
CA ASP A 174 -0.29 -18.78 -8.14
C ASP A 174 1.13 -18.24 -8.06
N ALA A 175 1.93 -18.71 -7.10
CA ALA A 175 3.36 -18.38 -7.00
C ALA A 175 4.15 -18.87 -8.23
N SER A 176 3.82 -20.05 -8.76
CA SER A 176 4.49 -20.63 -9.93
C SER A 176 4.21 -19.89 -11.24
N LYS A 177 3.04 -19.26 -11.41
CA LYS A 177 2.69 -18.47 -12.62
C LYS A 177 3.39 -17.12 -12.71
N VAL A 178 3.80 -16.55 -11.58
CA VAL A 178 4.53 -15.27 -11.53
C VAL A 178 6.04 -15.49 -11.68
N LEU A 179 6.52 -16.71 -11.42
CA LEU A 179 7.94 -17.08 -11.49
C LEU A 179 8.35 -17.74 -12.81
N THR A 180 7.41 -18.15 -13.66
CA THR A 180 7.74 -18.56 -15.03
C THR A 180 8.00 -17.33 -15.89
N PRO A 181 9.22 -17.16 -16.46
CA PRO A 181 9.44 -16.16 -17.49
C PRO A 181 8.43 -16.39 -18.61
N ALA A 182 7.90 -15.30 -19.18
CA ALA A 182 7.20 -15.39 -20.46
C ALA A 182 8.16 -16.06 -21.46
N GLU A 183 7.73 -17.19 -22.02
CA GLU A 183 8.36 -17.82 -23.19
C GLU A 183 8.35 -16.86 -24.38
#